data_AF-A0A165ITA4-F1
#
_entry.id   AF-A0A165ITA4-F1
#
_cell.length_a   1.000
_cell.length_b   1.000
_cell.length_c   1.000
_cell.angle_alpha   90.00
_cell.angle_beta   90.00
_cell.angle_gamma   90.00
#
_symmetry.space_group_name_H-M   'P 1'
#
loop_
_entity.id
_entity.type
_entity.pdbx_description
1 polymer ?
#
loop_
_entity_poly.entity_id
_entity_poly.type
_entity_poly.pdbx_seq_one_letter_code
_entity_poly.pdbx_strand_id
1 'polypeptide(L)'
;MPQHYDITSATFDEFVEFMFGREVTPYIENANPASRPWYWDADVKFAPQKTLAFYIRLFSEPEFLLNRYTAPQLEQAFWAIPSCNIDCSVAYLIWNTRLSFEMRESCIRSMYELYARLFAKEPLENSTDMWWDSLAYDWHCGIRLRANGGEDLAMQDVMFDTLVRILKLPQEHCQGAALHGLGHLHHPETDTAIQCFLTERPNIDPELKAYALSAAKFEVL
;
A
#
# COMPACT_ATOMS: atom_id res chain seq x y z
N MET A 1 -27.04 -6.51 1.12
CA MET A 1 -27.15 -5.16 1.71
C MET A 1 -25.79 -4.81 2.28
N PRO A 2 -25.27 -3.60 2.06
CA PRO A 2 -23.98 -3.20 2.61
C PRO A 2 -23.99 -3.35 4.13
N GLN A 3 -22.90 -3.84 4.71
CA GLN A 3 -22.73 -3.87 6.15
C GLN A 3 -22.27 -2.49 6.61
N HIS A 4 -23.04 -1.87 7.50
CA HIS A 4 -22.75 -0.52 8.01
C HIS A 4 -21.90 -0.59 9.27
N TYR A 5 -20.82 0.20 9.29
CA TYR A 5 -19.87 0.30 10.40
C TYR A 5 -19.66 1.77 10.78
N ASP A 6 -19.62 2.09 12.08
CA ASP A 6 -19.27 3.43 12.56
C ASP A 6 -18.01 3.35 13.44
N ILE A 7 -16.90 3.90 12.93
CA ILE A 7 -15.61 3.97 13.62
C ILE A 7 -15.23 5.43 13.97
N THR A 8 -16.19 6.37 13.92
CA THR A 8 -15.91 7.79 14.20
C THR A 8 -15.34 8.02 15.61
N SER A 9 -15.85 7.29 16.60
CA SER A 9 -15.37 7.35 17.98
C SER A 9 -14.31 6.30 18.32
N ALA A 10 -13.97 5.39 17.40
CA ALA A 10 -13.09 4.26 17.67
C ALA A 10 -11.72 4.71 18.20
N THR A 11 -11.21 4.00 19.19
CA THR A 11 -9.81 4.03 19.63
C THR A 11 -8.91 3.39 18.56
N PHE A 12 -7.60 3.53 18.72
CA PHE A 12 -6.65 2.87 17.82
C PHE A 12 -6.82 1.35 17.85
N ASP A 13 -6.99 0.75 19.03
CA ASP A 13 -7.11 -0.70 19.15
C ASP A 13 -8.42 -1.23 18.55
N GLU A 14 -9.51 -0.48 18.64
CA GLU A 14 -10.78 -0.79 17.98
C GLU A 14 -10.69 -0.65 16.46
N PHE A 15 -9.96 0.37 15.96
CA PHE A 15 -9.67 0.50 14.53
C PHE A 15 -8.84 -0.67 14.01
N VAL A 16 -7.82 -1.08 14.74
CA VAL A 16 -7.00 -2.24 14.37
C VAL A 16 -7.83 -3.52 14.39
N GLU A 17 -8.66 -3.72 15.42
CA GLU A 17 -9.57 -4.86 15.49
C GLU A 17 -10.57 -4.86 14.32
N PHE A 18 -11.09 -3.69 13.94
CA PHE A 18 -11.95 -3.54 12.78
C PHE A 18 -11.27 -3.95 11.46
N MET A 19 -9.99 -3.65 11.29
CA MET A 19 -9.24 -3.98 10.07
C MET A 19 -8.77 -5.44 10.03
N PHE A 20 -8.29 -5.98 11.15
CA PHE A 20 -7.55 -7.26 11.19
C PHE A 20 -8.27 -8.38 11.95
N GLY A 21 -9.20 -8.06 12.85
CA GLY A 21 -9.87 -9.02 13.74
C GLY A 21 -11.00 -9.82 13.10
N ARG A 22 -11.15 -9.74 11.78
CA ARG A 22 -12.25 -10.38 11.06
C ARG A 22 -11.93 -11.83 10.73
N GLU A 23 -12.97 -12.64 10.60
CA GLU A 23 -12.83 -13.99 10.06
C GLU A 23 -12.40 -13.91 8.59
N VAL A 24 -11.41 -14.72 8.23
CA VAL A 24 -10.85 -14.74 6.88
C VAL A 24 -11.84 -15.39 5.95
N THR A 25 -12.32 -14.63 4.97
CA THR A 25 -13.19 -15.17 3.91
C THR A 25 -12.32 -15.60 2.73
N PRO A 26 -12.29 -16.89 2.35
CA PRO A 26 -11.53 -17.35 1.19
C PRO A 26 -12.07 -16.69 -0.07
N TYR A 27 -11.20 -16.04 -0.85
CA TYR A 27 -11.58 -15.58 -2.17
C TYR A 27 -11.73 -16.79 -3.09
N ILE A 28 -12.93 -16.96 -3.66
CA ILE A 28 -13.18 -17.96 -4.69
C ILE A 28 -13.64 -17.18 -5.92
N GLU A 29 -12.82 -17.22 -6.97
CA GLU A 29 -13.15 -16.59 -8.25
C GLU A 29 -14.48 -17.16 -8.78
N ASN A 30 -15.42 -16.28 -9.17
CA ASN A 30 -16.79 -16.60 -9.60
C ASN A 30 -17.74 -17.17 -8.52
N ALA A 31 -17.41 -17.07 -7.22
CA ALA A 31 -18.31 -17.52 -6.17
C ALA A 31 -19.40 -16.49 -5.81
N ASN A 32 -20.45 -17.00 -5.15
CA ASN A 32 -21.62 -16.27 -4.66
C ASN A 32 -21.18 -15.02 -3.84
N PRO A 33 -21.87 -13.86 -3.91
CA PRO A 33 -21.56 -12.68 -3.08
C PRO A 33 -21.26 -12.95 -1.59
N ALA A 34 -21.77 -14.04 -1.01
CA ALA A 34 -21.43 -14.50 0.35
C ALA A 34 -19.95 -14.94 0.56
N SER A 35 -19.15 -15.00 -0.50
CA SER A 35 -17.72 -15.36 -0.49
C SER A 35 -16.80 -14.18 -0.79
N ARG A 36 -17.37 -12.96 -0.87
CA ARG A 36 -16.58 -11.75 -1.06
C ARG A 36 -15.91 -11.34 0.25
N PRO A 37 -14.69 -10.80 0.20
CA PRO A 37 -14.07 -10.17 1.36
C PRO A 37 -14.98 -9.08 1.94
N TRP A 38 -14.95 -8.93 3.26
CA TRP A 38 -15.83 -8.01 3.99
C TRP A 38 -15.78 -6.56 3.49
N TYR A 39 -14.63 -6.11 2.99
CA TYR A 39 -14.39 -4.74 2.55
C TYR A 39 -14.99 -4.43 1.16
N TRP A 40 -15.59 -5.41 0.47
CA TRP A 40 -16.24 -5.17 -0.83
C TRP A 40 -17.64 -4.59 -0.70
N ASP A 41 -18.30 -4.86 0.43
CA ASP A 41 -19.70 -4.47 0.69
C ASP A 41 -19.81 -3.70 2.03
N ALA A 42 -18.73 -3.03 2.46
CA ALA A 42 -18.70 -2.27 3.70
C ALA A 42 -19.00 -0.78 3.47
N ASP A 43 -19.98 -0.27 4.20
CA ASP A 43 -20.24 1.16 4.32
C ASP A 43 -19.70 1.61 5.68
N VAL A 44 -18.67 2.45 5.68
CA VAL A 44 -17.94 2.83 6.88
C VAL A 44 -18.07 4.31 7.12
N LYS A 45 -18.62 4.69 8.27
CA LYS A 45 -18.61 6.04 8.78
C LYS A 45 -17.37 6.25 9.65
N PHE A 46 -16.56 7.24 9.32
CA PHE A 46 -15.26 7.48 9.96
C PHE A 46 -14.94 8.97 10.08
N ALA A 47 -13.92 9.29 10.87
CA ALA A 47 -13.39 10.64 11.03
C ALA A 47 -12.04 10.74 10.28
N PRO A 48 -11.95 11.39 9.10
CA PRO A 48 -10.81 11.27 8.19
C PRO A 48 -9.44 11.56 8.83
N GLN A 49 -9.34 12.65 9.60
CA GLN A 49 -8.08 13.04 10.26
C GLN A 49 -7.64 12.00 11.31
N LYS A 50 -8.59 11.46 12.06
CA LYS A 50 -8.34 10.46 13.10
C LYS A 50 -7.95 9.12 12.47
N THR A 51 -8.67 8.69 11.44
CA THR A 51 -8.38 7.45 10.70
C THR A 51 -7.00 7.51 10.05
N LEU A 52 -6.63 8.64 9.42
CA LEU A 52 -5.30 8.81 8.86
C LEU A 52 -4.20 8.77 9.94
N ALA A 53 -4.44 9.38 11.10
CA ALA A 53 -3.52 9.28 12.24
C ALA A 53 -3.37 7.84 12.76
N PHE A 54 -4.42 7.03 12.70
CA PHE A 54 -4.33 5.61 13.01
C PHE A 54 -3.50 4.84 11.97
N TYR A 55 -3.66 5.11 10.67
CA TYR A 55 -2.78 4.50 9.66
C TYR A 55 -1.31 4.86 9.87
N ILE A 56 -1.00 6.14 10.12
CA ILE A 56 0.38 6.56 10.42
C ILE A 56 0.94 5.76 11.59
N ARG A 57 0.19 5.68 12.70
CA ARG A 57 0.61 4.90 13.88
C ARG A 57 0.80 3.41 13.57
N LEU A 58 -0.15 2.83 12.85
CA LEU A 58 -0.13 1.41 12.45
C LEU A 58 1.11 1.09 11.63
N PHE A 59 1.41 1.90 10.62
CA PHE A 59 2.54 1.68 9.72
C PHE A 59 3.88 1.99 10.40
N SER A 60 3.91 2.99 11.28
CA SER A 60 5.12 3.32 12.04
C SER A 60 5.49 2.24 13.06
N GLU A 61 4.54 1.54 13.67
CA GLU A 61 4.79 0.54 14.72
C GLU A 61 3.98 -0.76 14.48
N PRO A 62 4.26 -1.52 13.41
CA PRO A 62 3.39 -2.60 12.95
C PRO A 62 3.62 -3.94 13.68
N GLU A 63 4.72 -4.13 14.42
CA GLU A 63 5.14 -5.46 14.87
C GLU A 63 4.20 -6.15 15.85
N PHE A 64 3.37 -5.37 16.54
CA PHE A 64 2.37 -5.95 17.43
C PHE A 64 1.35 -6.80 16.66
N LEU A 65 1.13 -6.53 15.36
CA LEU A 65 0.24 -7.30 14.50
C LEU A 65 0.68 -8.76 14.37
N LEU A 66 1.99 -9.02 14.30
CA LEU A 66 2.57 -10.37 14.16
C LEU A 66 2.24 -11.28 15.36
N ASN A 67 1.98 -10.70 16.53
CA ASN A 67 1.63 -11.45 17.74
C ASN A 67 0.12 -11.56 17.97
N ARG A 68 -0.69 -10.78 17.22
CA ARG A 68 -2.13 -10.65 17.45
C ARG A 68 -2.97 -11.31 16.36
N TYR A 69 -2.46 -11.37 15.13
CA TYR A 69 -3.22 -11.86 13.98
C TYR A 69 -2.44 -12.93 13.22
N THR A 70 -3.18 -13.83 12.58
CA THR A 70 -2.61 -14.87 11.72
C THR A 70 -2.21 -14.32 10.35
N ALA A 71 -1.27 -14.96 9.64
CA ALA A 71 -0.87 -14.53 8.30
C ALA A 71 -2.04 -14.36 7.31
N PRO A 72 -3.06 -15.25 7.27
CA PRO A 72 -4.24 -15.03 6.41
C PRO A 72 -5.09 -13.81 6.80
N GLN A 73 -5.16 -13.47 8.09
CA GLN A 73 -5.82 -12.24 8.55
C GLN A 73 -5.04 -10.99 8.15
N LEU A 74 -3.70 -11.03 8.28
CA LEU A 74 -2.83 -9.96 7.83
C LEU A 74 -3.00 -9.75 6.33
N GLU A 75 -2.89 -10.79 5.52
CA GLU A 75 -3.06 -10.75 4.06
C GLU A 75 -4.38 -10.08 3.66
N GLN A 76 -5.51 -10.57 4.20
CA GLN A 76 -6.82 -10.01 3.85
C GLN A 76 -7.00 -8.56 4.33
N ALA A 77 -6.43 -8.19 5.47
CA ALA A 77 -6.48 -6.82 5.96
C ALA A 77 -5.62 -5.87 5.11
N PHE A 78 -4.42 -6.29 4.72
CA PHE A 78 -3.56 -5.49 3.85
C PHE A 78 -4.11 -5.34 2.43
N TRP A 79 -4.97 -6.26 1.97
CA TRP A 79 -5.81 -6.05 0.80
C TRP A 79 -6.92 -5.00 1.01
N ALA A 80 -7.52 -4.96 2.21
CA ALA A 80 -8.58 -4.01 2.52
C ALA A 80 -8.06 -2.57 2.64
N ILE A 81 -6.89 -2.38 3.23
CA ILE A 81 -6.36 -1.05 3.60
C ILE A 81 -6.25 -0.10 2.40
N PRO A 82 -5.70 -0.48 1.23
CA PRO A 82 -5.63 0.39 0.06
C PRO A 82 -6.80 0.20 -0.90
N SER A 83 -7.80 -0.63 -0.56
CA SER A 83 -8.92 -0.94 -1.45
C SER A 83 -9.75 0.30 -1.80
N CYS A 84 -10.17 0.41 -3.06
CA CYS A 84 -11.15 1.40 -3.51
C CYS A 84 -12.60 1.10 -3.08
N ASN A 85 -12.84 -0.05 -2.44
CA ASN A 85 -14.19 -0.48 -2.04
C ASN A 85 -14.62 0.03 -0.65
N ILE A 86 -13.71 0.65 0.13
CA ILE A 86 -14.05 1.28 1.41
C ILE A 86 -13.56 2.73 1.46
N ASP A 87 -14.45 3.65 1.82
CA ASP A 87 -14.13 5.09 1.86
C ASP A 87 -13.09 5.45 2.92
N CYS A 88 -12.90 4.60 3.94
CA CYS A 88 -11.88 4.82 4.95
C CYS A 88 -10.50 4.29 4.55
N SER A 89 -10.30 3.82 3.31
CA SER A 89 -9.03 3.27 2.84
C SER A 89 -7.91 4.31 2.82
N VAL A 90 -6.67 3.83 2.91
CA VAL A 90 -5.51 4.72 2.80
C VAL A 90 -5.44 5.36 1.41
N ALA A 91 -5.82 4.64 0.35
CA ALA A 91 -5.87 5.16 -1.02
C ALA A 91 -6.81 6.37 -1.15
N TYR A 92 -7.96 6.34 -0.47
CA TYR A 92 -8.86 7.50 -0.41
C TYR A 92 -8.27 8.64 0.44
N LEU A 93 -7.74 8.33 1.63
CA LEU A 93 -7.31 9.34 2.59
C LEU A 93 -6.10 10.16 2.13
N ILE A 94 -5.14 9.56 1.42
CA ILE A 94 -3.94 10.27 0.93
C ILE A 94 -4.26 11.31 -0.17
N TRP A 95 -5.47 11.27 -0.72
CA TRP A 95 -5.98 12.23 -1.70
C TRP A 95 -7.12 13.10 -1.18
N ASN A 96 -7.45 12.98 0.11
CA ASN A 96 -8.47 13.81 0.73
C ASN A 96 -7.91 15.22 1.03
N THR A 97 -8.25 16.19 0.19
CA THR A 97 -7.79 17.59 0.29
C THR A 97 -8.30 18.35 1.52
N ARG A 98 -9.20 17.76 2.31
CA ARG A 98 -9.58 18.30 3.63
C ARG A 98 -8.53 18.01 4.71
N LEU A 99 -7.60 17.09 4.43
CA LEU A 99 -6.47 16.77 5.29
C LEU A 99 -5.24 17.54 4.80
N SER A 100 -4.40 17.99 5.74
CA SER A 100 -3.17 18.69 5.38
C SER A 100 -2.25 17.77 4.56
N PHE A 101 -1.47 18.36 3.66
CA PHE A 101 -0.52 17.59 2.87
C PHE A 101 0.50 16.88 3.76
N GLU A 102 0.97 17.53 4.83
CA GLU A 102 1.95 16.96 5.77
C GLU A 102 1.47 15.66 6.42
N MET A 103 0.17 15.56 6.75
CA MET A 103 -0.39 14.31 7.28
C MET A 103 -0.42 13.21 6.23
N ARG A 104 -0.79 13.54 4.98
CA ARG A 104 -0.88 12.56 3.89
C ARG A 104 0.52 12.09 3.47
N GLU A 105 1.48 13.00 3.40
CA GLU A 105 2.89 12.71 3.24
C GLU A 105 3.41 11.80 4.36
N SER A 106 3.13 12.14 5.63
CA SER A 106 3.56 11.33 6.78
C SER A 106 3.03 9.90 6.69
N CYS A 107 1.80 9.72 6.19
CA CYS A 107 1.23 8.40 5.98
C CYS A 107 2.01 7.61 4.92
N ILE A 108 2.28 8.18 3.74
CA ILE A 108 3.09 7.49 2.72
C ILE A 108 4.48 7.15 3.26
N ARG A 109 5.17 8.11 3.89
CA ARG A 109 6.52 7.87 4.42
C ARG A 109 6.55 6.80 5.50
N SER A 110 5.50 6.69 6.32
CA SER A 110 5.39 5.65 7.34
C SER A 110 5.25 4.24 6.77
N MET A 111 4.83 4.09 5.51
CA MET A 111 4.76 2.77 4.86
C MET A 111 6.14 2.11 4.74
N TYR A 112 7.23 2.88 4.66
CA TYR A 112 8.58 2.30 4.72
C TYR A 112 8.78 1.48 6.01
N GLU A 113 8.29 1.97 7.15
CA GLU A 113 8.40 1.26 8.43
C GLU A 113 7.55 -0.02 8.41
N LEU A 114 6.40 0.00 7.75
CA LEU A 114 5.59 -1.20 7.54
C LEU A 114 6.37 -2.30 6.80
N TYR A 115 7.02 -1.94 5.69
CA TYR A 115 7.86 -2.89 4.95
C TYR A 115 9.06 -3.35 5.78
N ALA A 116 9.80 -2.43 6.39
CA ALA A 116 11.03 -2.74 7.11
C ALA A 116 10.79 -3.56 8.39
N ARG A 117 9.67 -3.33 9.09
CA ARG A 117 9.43 -3.87 10.43
C ARG A 117 8.47 -5.07 10.43
N LEU A 118 7.56 -5.17 9.47
CA LEU A 118 6.59 -6.27 9.34
C LEU A 118 6.82 -7.11 8.08
N PHE A 119 6.69 -6.56 6.88
CA PHE A 119 6.76 -7.39 5.66
C PHE A 119 8.13 -8.02 5.44
N ALA A 120 9.21 -7.37 5.89
CA ALA A 120 10.56 -7.97 5.87
C ALA A 120 10.69 -9.24 6.73
N LYS A 121 9.81 -9.43 7.72
CA LYS A 121 9.80 -10.60 8.63
C LYS A 121 8.75 -11.62 8.25
N GLU A 122 7.58 -11.16 7.84
CA GLU A 122 6.45 -11.98 7.43
C GLU A 122 6.12 -11.67 5.96
N PRO A 123 6.69 -12.43 5.00
CA PRO A 123 6.30 -12.32 3.61
C PRO A 123 4.86 -12.83 3.51
N LEU A 124 3.93 -11.90 3.25
CA LEU A 124 2.56 -12.27 2.93
C LEU A 124 2.49 -12.72 1.47
N GLU A 125 1.29 -13.00 0.96
CA GLU A 125 1.14 -13.47 -0.41
C GLU A 125 1.33 -12.30 -1.39
N ASN A 126 0.25 -11.77 -1.96
CA ASN A 126 0.34 -10.73 -2.99
C ASN A 126 -0.13 -9.35 -2.51
N SER A 127 -0.72 -9.24 -1.32
CA SER A 127 -1.15 -7.95 -0.76
C SER A 127 -0.01 -6.93 -0.67
N THR A 128 1.23 -7.38 -0.45
CA THR A 128 2.40 -6.50 -0.35
C THR A 128 2.82 -5.88 -1.67
N ASP A 129 2.61 -6.56 -2.79
CA ASP A 129 2.91 -6.02 -4.12
C ASP A 129 1.75 -5.14 -4.60
N MET A 130 0.53 -5.68 -4.54
CA MET A 130 -0.73 -5.05 -4.98
C MET A 130 -1.11 -3.81 -4.16
N TRP A 131 -0.46 -3.61 -3.02
CA TRP A 131 -0.53 -2.37 -2.25
C TRP A 131 -0.22 -1.16 -3.13
N TRP A 132 0.86 -1.22 -3.91
CA TRP A 132 1.31 -0.09 -4.71
C TRP A 132 0.52 0.08 -6.00
N ASP A 133 -0.09 -0.97 -6.54
CA ASP A 133 -1.13 -0.83 -7.57
C ASP A 133 -2.20 0.15 -7.11
N SER A 134 -2.78 -0.11 -5.95
CA SER A 134 -3.90 0.69 -5.45
C SER A 134 -3.52 2.16 -5.17
N LEU A 135 -2.23 2.46 -4.96
CA LEU A 135 -1.76 3.81 -4.64
C LEU A 135 -1.16 4.57 -5.82
N ALA A 136 -0.53 3.87 -6.77
CA ALA A 136 0.24 4.46 -7.86
C ALA A 136 -0.41 4.29 -9.25
N TYR A 137 -1.42 3.42 -9.40
CA TYR A 137 -2.01 3.10 -10.71
C TYR A 137 -2.69 4.29 -11.40
N ASP A 138 -3.14 5.29 -10.64
CA ASP A 138 -3.68 6.54 -11.21
C ASP A 138 -2.69 7.24 -12.16
N TRP A 139 -1.37 7.18 -11.90
CA TRP A 139 -0.37 7.73 -12.81
C TRP A 139 -0.21 6.85 -14.05
N HIS A 140 -0.22 5.53 -13.88
CA HIS A 140 -0.16 4.57 -14.98
C HIS A 140 -1.33 4.75 -15.96
N CYS A 141 -2.54 5.01 -15.47
CA CYS A 141 -3.71 5.27 -16.30
C CYS A 141 -3.82 6.72 -16.81
N GLY A 142 -2.91 7.61 -16.43
CA GLY A 142 -2.97 9.03 -16.79
C GLY A 142 -4.12 9.81 -16.14
N ILE A 143 -4.72 9.27 -15.07
CA ILE A 143 -5.68 9.99 -14.23
C ILE A 143 -4.94 11.09 -13.46
N ARG A 144 -3.75 10.75 -12.93
CA ARG A 144 -2.81 11.70 -12.33
C ARG A 144 -1.63 11.94 -13.25
N LEU A 145 -1.19 13.19 -13.31
CA LEU A 145 -0.08 13.58 -14.17
C LEU A 145 0.84 14.52 -13.41
N ARG A 146 2.14 14.22 -13.39
CA ARG A 146 3.16 15.12 -12.83
C ARG A 146 3.07 16.53 -13.44
N ALA A 147 2.74 16.61 -14.73
CA ALA A 147 2.60 17.87 -15.46
C ALA A 147 1.49 18.80 -14.92
N ASN A 148 0.54 18.27 -14.13
CA ASN A 148 -0.45 19.07 -13.43
C ASN A 148 0.19 19.97 -12.34
N GLY A 149 1.40 19.65 -11.88
CA GLY A 149 2.08 20.35 -10.79
C GLY A 149 1.38 20.13 -9.45
N GLY A 150 1.58 21.05 -8.51
CA GLY A 150 0.90 21.04 -7.21
C GLY A 150 1.07 19.72 -6.44
N GLU A 151 -0.04 19.18 -5.94
CA GLU A 151 -0.01 17.94 -5.14
C GLU A 151 0.26 16.68 -5.96
N ASP A 152 -0.07 16.64 -7.26
CA ASP A 152 0.28 15.49 -8.11
C ASP A 152 1.80 15.35 -8.21
N LEU A 153 2.51 16.47 -8.39
CA LEU A 153 3.97 16.49 -8.38
C LEU A 153 4.54 16.13 -7.01
N ALA A 154 4.06 16.81 -5.95
CA ALA A 154 4.61 16.63 -4.61
C ALA A 154 4.35 15.22 -4.04
N MET A 155 3.16 14.65 -4.25
CA MET A 155 2.85 13.30 -3.79
C MET A 155 3.60 12.24 -4.59
N GLN A 156 3.81 12.45 -5.89
CA GLN A 156 4.63 11.53 -6.70
C GLN A 156 6.07 11.49 -6.18
N ASP A 157 6.65 12.64 -5.81
CA ASP A 157 8.00 12.70 -5.22
C ASP A 157 8.06 11.93 -3.88
N VAL A 158 7.06 12.12 -3.01
CA VAL A 158 6.98 11.43 -1.71
C VAL A 158 6.87 9.91 -1.87
N MET A 159 6.03 9.44 -2.79
CA MET A 159 5.88 8.01 -3.09
C MET A 159 7.18 7.45 -3.67
N PHE A 160 7.81 8.16 -4.61
CA PHE A 160 9.08 7.75 -5.22
C PHE A 160 10.17 7.58 -4.17
N ASP A 161 10.38 8.58 -3.32
CA ASP A 161 11.36 8.53 -2.22
C ASP A 161 11.13 7.31 -1.32
N THR A 162 9.87 7.04 -0.99
CA THR A 162 9.48 5.95 -0.10
C THR A 162 9.76 4.60 -0.76
N LEU A 163 9.37 4.43 -2.03
CA LEU A 163 9.64 3.22 -2.81
C LEU A 163 11.14 2.97 -2.99
N VAL A 164 11.94 4.00 -3.29
CA VAL A 164 13.40 3.89 -3.40
C VAL A 164 14.03 3.46 -2.07
N ARG A 165 13.47 3.88 -0.93
CA ARG A 165 13.90 3.38 0.38
C ARG A 165 13.53 1.92 0.60
N ILE A 166 12.33 1.50 0.19
CA ILE A 166 11.90 0.09 0.28
C ILE A 166 12.75 -0.79 -0.63
N LEU A 167 13.09 -0.34 -1.85
CA LEU A 167 13.96 -1.04 -2.80
C LEU A 167 15.36 -1.33 -2.24
N LYS A 168 15.81 -0.56 -1.25
CA LYS A 168 17.09 -0.78 -0.57
C LYS A 168 17.03 -1.84 0.52
N LEU A 169 15.85 -2.31 0.92
CA LEU A 169 15.72 -3.42 1.86
C LEU A 169 16.32 -4.70 1.23
N PRO A 170 16.90 -5.61 2.03
CA PRO A 170 17.56 -6.80 1.50
C PRO A 170 16.57 -7.89 1.04
N GLN A 171 15.31 -7.84 1.44
CA GLN A 171 14.30 -8.84 1.11
C GLN A 171 13.79 -8.68 -0.33
N GLU A 172 13.91 -9.74 -1.14
CA GLU A 172 13.52 -9.72 -2.55
C GLU A 172 12.04 -9.43 -2.76
N HIS A 173 11.14 -9.94 -1.92
CA HIS A 173 9.70 -9.62 -2.03
C HIS A 173 9.41 -8.14 -1.73
N CYS A 174 10.13 -7.52 -0.80
CA CYS A 174 10.02 -6.06 -0.58
C CYS A 174 10.58 -5.27 -1.77
N GLN A 175 11.65 -5.76 -2.41
CA GLN A 175 12.20 -5.17 -3.63
C GLN A 175 11.21 -5.31 -4.79
N GLY A 176 10.58 -6.48 -4.94
CA GLY A 176 9.52 -6.74 -5.92
C GLY A 176 8.38 -5.75 -5.80
N ALA A 177 7.81 -5.60 -4.59
CA ALA A 177 6.78 -4.60 -4.31
C ALA A 177 7.21 -3.17 -4.66
N ALA A 178 8.45 -2.80 -4.33
CA ALA A 178 8.97 -1.47 -4.65
C ALA A 178 9.13 -1.26 -6.16
N LEU A 179 9.64 -2.25 -6.89
CA LEU A 179 9.78 -2.20 -8.35
C LEU A 179 8.42 -2.09 -9.04
N HIS A 180 7.44 -2.86 -8.56
CA HIS A 180 6.07 -2.82 -9.05
C HIS A 180 5.48 -1.41 -8.89
N GLY A 181 5.56 -0.84 -7.68
CA GLY A 181 5.10 0.52 -7.41
C GLY A 181 5.82 1.59 -8.24
N LEU A 182 7.15 1.48 -8.40
CA LEU A 182 7.93 2.39 -9.25
C LEU A 182 7.51 2.33 -10.71
N GLY A 183 7.15 1.14 -11.20
CA GLY A 183 6.64 0.92 -12.54
C GLY A 183 5.27 1.56 -12.79
N HIS A 184 4.39 1.61 -11.79
CA HIS A 184 3.10 2.31 -11.91
C HIS A 184 3.16 3.81 -11.61
N LEU A 185 4.14 4.27 -10.83
CA LEU A 185 4.25 5.67 -10.41
C LEU A 185 4.64 6.63 -11.53
N HIS A 186 5.34 6.16 -12.57
CA HIS A 186 5.81 7.00 -13.70
C HIS A 186 6.66 8.22 -13.25
N HIS A 187 7.45 8.05 -12.18
CA HIS A 187 8.37 9.11 -11.75
C HIS A 187 9.55 9.23 -12.72
N PRO A 188 10.01 10.44 -13.10
CA PRO A 188 11.07 10.61 -14.09
C PRO A 188 12.42 10.00 -13.68
N GLU A 189 12.66 9.81 -12.39
CA GLU A 189 13.90 9.20 -11.88
C GLU A 189 13.82 7.67 -11.70
N THR A 190 12.70 7.03 -12.06
CA THR A 190 12.51 5.57 -11.90
C THR A 190 13.60 4.76 -12.61
N ASP A 191 13.91 5.04 -13.88
CA ASP A 191 14.99 4.32 -14.59
C ASP A 191 16.33 4.50 -13.88
N THR A 192 16.68 5.72 -13.48
CA THR A 192 17.94 6.00 -12.77
C THR A 192 18.05 5.22 -11.46
N ALA A 193 16.99 5.21 -10.65
CA ALA A 193 16.97 4.45 -9.40
C ALA A 193 17.13 2.94 -9.63
N ILE A 194 16.48 2.40 -10.67
CA ILE A 194 16.58 0.99 -11.02
C ILE A 194 17.97 0.63 -11.56
N GLN A 195 18.58 1.46 -12.40
CA GLN A 195 19.95 1.22 -12.86
C GLN A 195 20.94 1.22 -11.69
N CYS A 196 20.78 2.11 -10.70
CA CYS A 196 21.56 2.09 -9.47
C CYS A 196 21.37 0.77 -8.70
N PHE A 197 20.12 0.34 -8.49
CA PHE A 197 19.79 -0.91 -7.81
C PHE A 197 20.45 -2.13 -8.46
N LEU A 198 20.41 -2.22 -9.80
CA LEU A 198 21.02 -3.30 -10.57
C LEU A 198 22.56 -3.26 -10.55
N THR A 199 23.15 -2.06 -10.57
CA THR A 199 24.61 -1.87 -10.53
C THR A 199 25.18 -2.30 -9.18
N GLU A 200 24.48 -2.01 -8.08
CA GLU A 200 24.86 -2.43 -6.73
C GLU A 200 24.73 -3.94 -6.50
N ARG A 201 24.00 -4.66 -7.37
CA ARG A 201 23.66 -6.09 -7.21
C ARG A 201 23.96 -6.88 -8.49
N PRO A 202 25.24 -7.11 -8.83
CA PRO A 202 25.60 -7.79 -10.08
C PRO A 202 25.14 -9.26 -10.15
N ASN A 203 24.88 -9.89 -9.00
CA ASN A 203 24.44 -11.29 -8.88
C ASN A 203 22.95 -11.42 -8.46
N ILE A 204 22.13 -10.42 -8.77
CA ILE A 204 20.68 -10.45 -8.51
C ILE A 204 20.01 -11.61 -9.26
N ASP A 205 18.93 -12.14 -8.68
CA ASP A 205 18.09 -13.14 -9.32
C ASP A 205 17.66 -12.69 -10.74
N PRO A 206 17.72 -13.59 -11.76
CA PRO A 206 17.35 -13.24 -13.13
C PRO A 206 15.90 -12.78 -13.33
N GLU A 207 14.94 -13.33 -12.58
CA GLU A 207 13.53 -12.95 -12.67
C GLU A 207 13.34 -11.55 -12.08
N LEU A 208 13.91 -11.29 -10.90
CA LEU A 208 13.88 -9.96 -10.28
C LEU A 208 14.58 -8.91 -11.15
N LYS A 209 15.69 -9.27 -11.81
CA LYS A 209 16.35 -8.40 -12.79
C LYS A 209 15.45 -8.08 -13.98
N ALA A 210 14.80 -9.09 -14.56
CA ALA A 210 13.88 -8.88 -15.67
C ALA A 210 12.72 -7.97 -15.25
N TYR A 211 12.18 -8.20 -14.05
CA TYR A 211 11.11 -7.38 -13.48
C TYR A 211 11.55 -5.92 -13.27
N ALA A 212 12.75 -5.70 -12.73
CA ALA A 212 13.33 -4.36 -12.58
C ALA A 212 13.46 -3.64 -13.92
N LEU A 213 13.93 -4.33 -14.97
CA LEU A 213 14.05 -3.75 -16.31
C LEU A 213 12.69 -3.41 -16.93
N SER A 214 11.63 -4.18 -16.65
CA SER A 214 10.26 -3.83 -17.03
C SER A 214 9.77 -2.59 -16.27
N ALA A 215 9.99 -2.54 -14.95
CA ALA A 215 9.64 -1.38 -14.13
C ALA A 215 10.32 -0.08 -14.59
N ALA A 216 11.58 -0.14 -15.04
CA ALA A 216 12.31 1.01 -15.60
C ALA A 216 11.64 1.61 -16.86
N LYS A 217 10.84 0.80 -17.56
CA LYS A 217 10.09 1.20 -18.76
C LYS A 217 8.61 1.40 -18.49
N PHE A 218 8.18 1.26 -17.24
CA PHE A 218 6.77 1.29 -16.83
C PHE A 218 5.92 0.17 -17.46
N GLU A 219 6.56 -0.99 -17.72
CA GLU A 219 5.96 -2.19 -18.36
C GLU A 219 5.66 -3.29 -17.32
N VAL A 220 5.37 -2.91 -16.08
CA VAL A 220 4.88 -3.83 -15.04
C VAL A 220 3.40 -4.15 -15.31
N LEU A 221 3.03 -5.42 -15.11
CA LEU A 221 1.67 -5.93 -15.23
C LEU A 221 0.94 -5.86 -13.90
#